data_AF-A0A7V0UCL0-F1
#
_entry.id   AF-A0A7V0UCL0-F1
#
_cell.length_a   1.000
_cell.length_b   1.000
_cell.length_c   1.000
_cell.angle_alpha   90.00
_cell.angle_beta   90.00
_cell.angle_gamma   90.00
#
_symmetry.space_group_name_H-M   'P 1'
#
loop_
_entity.id
_entity.type
_entity.pdbx_description
1 polymer ?
#
loop_
_entity_poly.entity_id
_entity_poly.type
_entity_poly.pdbx_seq_one_letter_code
_entity_poly.pdbx_strand_id
1 'polypeptide(L)'
;MAATRAPVMRERTASCFPLKESSMVSSRSYYGCRRRLMAASFAFCSLGATAVSAQVCTLGSALADVCLIHEYSAPDAYGDNTFVGVNSGNFTMSPSGGEPHWASENTAVGRNAFALNAIGGQNTALGANALWGNSTGFNNTALGYVALASNVHGGDNVAVGHSSMYRNLTGSWNVAIGLQSLYHNTTGVNNVAVGRDAVFSNTTGDWNTGVGVDAIPGGETGAGNTGVGGESGYTENPVNQNVSGSFNTWLGYQAGPGSPAQHDGVIGIGYRAKTTKDWQAVFGSPRISETLLFGNVGINMEDPSATLVVNGDAMNTTGVWDVFSDRRLKQDIAEYDEGLDTVLQLRPVTFRYNGLEGLPSGEQQLQVGLVAQDVEQIVPHMISTRAGRDLDEVKVMSPQALPYMLINAVRELEARVAGLERELAEARAEAAAAAQ
;
A
#
# COMPACT_ATOMS: atom_id res chain seq x y z
N MET A 1 -20.59 -67.63 -15.25
CA MET A 1 -19.78 -68.02 -14.07
C MET A 1 -18.53 -67.16 -14.03
N ALA A 2 -18.48 -66.19 -13.14
CA ALA A 2 -17.24 -65.53 -12.74
C ALA A 2 -17.46 -65.01 -11.31
N ALA A 3 -16.88 -65.71 -10.33
CA ALA A 3 -16.92 -65.36 -8.92
C ALA A 3 -15.74 -64.42 -8.62
N THR A 4 -16.02 -63.22 -8.13
CA THR A 4 -15.03 -62.26 -7.65
C THR A 4 -14.65 -62.58 -6.21
N ARG A 5 -13.33 -62.72 -5.97
CA ARG A 5 -12.69 -62.93 -4.65
C ARG A 5 -12.75 -61.64 -3.82
N ALA A 6 -13.04 -61.77 -2.53
CA ALA A 6 -12.95 -60.69 -1.53
C ALA A 6 -11.50 -60.46 -1.06
N PRO A 7 -11.07 -59.21 -0.79
CA PRO A 7 -9.76 -58.92 -0.19
C PRO A 7 -9.79 -58.97 1.35
N VAL A 8 -8.64 -59.29 1.94
CA VAL A 8 -8.40 -59.60 3.36
C VAL A 8 -7.69 -58.42 4.05
N MET A 9 -8.16 -58.00 5.24
CA MET A 9 -7.45 -57.06 6.12
C MET A 9 -6.20 -57.69 6.75
N ARG A 10 -5.08 -56.95 6.83
CA ARG A 10 -3.90 -57.30 7.63
C ARG A 10 -3.70 -56.26 8.74
N GLU A 11 -3.90 -56.66 9.99
CA GLU A 11 -3.45 -55.90 11.17
C GLU A 11 -2.00 -56.23 11.52
N ARG A 12 -1.18 -55.22 11.82
CA ARG A 12 0.09 -55.38 12.55
C ARG A 12 -0.11 -54.86 13.96
N THR A 13 -0.08 -55.75 14.94
CA THR A 13 -0.13 -55.41 16.37
C THR A 13 1.25 -55.07 16.91
N ALA A 14 1.38 -53.95 17.61
CA ALA A 14 2.51 -53.66 18.51
C ALA A 14 1.94 -53.52 19.93
N SER A 15 2.48 -54.29 20.87
CA SER A 15 2.01 -54.39 22.26
C SER A 15 2.91 -53.58 23.21
N CYS A 16 2.30 -52.84 24.15
CA CYS A 16 3.00 -52.18 25.26
C CYS A 16 2.47 -52.70 26.63
N PHE A 17 3.39 -53.03 27.53
CA PHE A 17 3.15 -53.49 28.92
C PHE A 17 3.07 -52.32 29.92
N PRO A 18 2.30 -52.40 31.03
CA PRO A 18 2.24 -51.33 32.03
C PRO A 18 3.21 -51.53 33.21
N LEU A 19 3.79 -50.43 33.70
CA LEU A 19 4.54 -50.35 34.97
C LEU A 19 3.67 -49.75 36.09
N LYS A 20 3.94 -50.20 37.33
CA LYS A 20 3.16 -49.98 38.58
C LYS A 20 3.65 -48.72 39.32
N GLU A 21 2.77 -47.82 39.77
CA GLU A 21 3.11 -46.69 40.66
C GLU A 21 2.71 -46.96 42.12
N SER A 22 3.53 -46.46 43.07
CA SER A 22 3.34 -46.57 44.53
C SER A 22 3.30 -45.17 45.20
N SER A 23 2.19 -44.87 45.88
CA SER A 23 1.99 -44.22 47.21
C SER A 23 2.55 -42.81 47.62
N MET A 24 1.68 -42.08 48.36
CA MET A 24 1.86 -40.99 49.38
C MET A 24 1.96 -39.52 48.88
N VAL A 25 1.45 -38.43 49.51
CA VAL A 25 0.68 -38.10 50.76
C VAL A 25 0.00 -36.70 50.63
N SER A 26 -0.97 -36.44 51.53
CA SER A 26 -1.93 -35.33 51.74
C SER A 26 -1.41 -33.87 51.98
N SER A 27 -2.20 -32.85 51.57
CA SER A 27 -2.77 -31.78 52.44
C SER A 27 -3.68 -30.79 51.65
N ARG A 28 -4.59 -30.10 52.35
CA ARG A 28 -5.82 -29.42 51.87
C ARG A 28 -5.63 -27.95 51.42
N SER A 29 -6.33 -27.58 50.33
CA SER A 29 -7.27 -26.43 50.19
C SER A 29 -7.10 -25.60 48.90
N TYR A 30 -8.21 -25.49 48.15
CA TYR A 30 -8.50 -24.68 46.95
C TYR A 30 -7.84 -25.08 45.61
N TYR A 31 -8.64 -25.01 44.53
CA TYR A 31 -8.45 -25.53 43.16
C TYR A 31 -8.82 -27.01 42.95
N GLY A 32 -10.10 -27.25 42.66
CA GLY A 32 -10.59 -28.52 42.11
C GLY A 32 -10.23 -28.71 40.64
N CYS A 33 -8.95 -28.73 40.32
CA CYS A 33 -8.43 -29.28 39.07
C CYS A 33 -7.25 -30.18 39.41
N ARG A 34 -7.52 -31.47 39.61
CA ARG A 34 -6.51 -32.53 39.41
C ARG A 34 -7.16 -33.91 39.33
N ARG A 35 -6.79 -34.61 38.25
CA ARG A 35 -6.77 -36.07 38.07
C ARG A 35 -8.12 -36.78 37.90
N ARG A 36 -8.62 -36.74 36.66
CA ARG A 36 -9.24 -37.92 36.01
C ARG A 36 -8.65 -38.08 34.61
N LEU A 37 -7.37 -38.42 34.58
CA LEU A 37 -6.70 -38.94 33.39
C LEU A 37 -6.22 -40.34 33.73
N MET A 38 -7.16 -41.27 33.94
CA MET A 38 -6.94 -42.71 33.92
C MET A 38 -8.26 -43.42 33.63
N ALA A 39 -8.22 -44.29 32.63
CA ALA A 39 -9.26 -45.22 32.19
C ALA A 39 -10.52 -44.60 31.52
N ALA A 40 -10.34 -43.85 30.43
CA ALA A 40 -11.32 -43.92 29.36
C ALA A 40 -10.86 -45.04 28.42
N SER A 41 -11.46 -46.22 28.58
CA SER A 41 -11.40 -47.27 27.55
C SER A 41 -11.90 -46.64 26.25
N PHE A 42 -11.02 -46.49 25.27
CA PHE A 42 -11.41 -46.18 23.89
C PHE A 42 -12.25 -47.36 23.40
N ALA A 43 -13.58 -47.25 23.54
CA ALA A 43 -14.51 -48.14 22.89
C ALA A 43 -14.54 -47.73 21.40
N PHE A 44 -13.67 -48.36 20.60
CA PHE A 44 -13.90 -48.43 19.16
C PHE A 44 -15.22 -49.19 18.96
N CYS A 45 -16.27 -48.49 18.55
CA CYS A 45 -17.53 -49.11 18.17
C CYS A 45 -17.36 -49.69 16.75
N SER A 46 -16.87 -50.92 16.65
CA SER A 46 -16.93 -51.70 15.41
C SER A 46 -18.32 -52.32 15.28
N LEU A 47 -19.22 -51.69 14.52
CA LEU A 47 -20.46 -52.33 14.10
C LEU A 47 -20.34 -52.70 12.62
N GLY A 48 -20.43 -54.00 12.36
CA GLY A 48 -20.35 -54.60 11.04
C GLY A 48 -21.46 -54.12 10.11
N ALA A 49 -21.11 -54.00 8.84
CA ALA A 49 -21.96 -53.59 7.75
C ALA A 49 -23.22 -54.46 7.65
N THR A 50 -24.41 -53.84 7.77
CA THR A 50 -25.55 -54.00 6.85
C THR A 50 -26.63 -52.97 7.18
N ALA A 51 -27.13 -52.29 6.13
CA ALA A 51 -28.34 -51.47 6.06
C ALA A 51 -28.32 -50.06 6.69
N VAL A 52 -28.38 -49.09 5.79
CA VAL A 52 -28.60 -47.65 5.96
C VAL A 52 -29.98 -47.38 6.59
N SER A 53 -29.99 -46.82 7.80
CA SER A 53 -31.01 -45.86 8.23
C SER A 53 -30.39 -44.99 9.31
N ALA A 54 -30.59 -43.67 9.22
CA ALA A 54 -30.12 -42.71 10.19
C ALA A 54 -30.70 -43.01 11.59
N GLN A 55 -30.00 -43.81 12.39
CA GLN A 55 -30.24 -43.88 13.81
C GLN A 55 -29.44 -42.76 14.46
N VAL A 56 -30.15 -41.66 14.72
CA VAL A 56 -29.78 -40.70 15.75
C VAL A 56 -29.34 -41.51 16.97
N CYS A 57 -28.08 -41.35 17.38
CA CYS A 57 -27.64 -41.78 18.70
C CYS A 57 -28.38 -40.92 19.74
N THR A 58 -29.64 -41.24 20.04
CA THR A 58 -30.32 -40.78 21.25
C THR A 58 -29.79 -41.59 22.43
N LEU A 59 -28.54 -41.31 22.80
CA LEU A 59 -28.05 -41.68 24.12
C LEU A 59 -28.85 -40.87 25.14
N GLY A 60 -29.50 -41.59 26.07
CA GLY A 60 -30.39 -41.03 27.08
C GLY A 60 -29.80 -39.83 27.82
N SER A 61 -30.72 -39.00 28.30
CA SER A 61 -30.62 -37.67 28.90
C SER A 61 -29.71 -37.48 30.14
N ALA A 62 -28.57 -38.17 30.21
CA ALA A 62 -27.60 -38.06 31.31
C ALA A 62 -26.14 -37.87 30.85
N LEU A 63 -25.85 -37.76 29.54
CA LEU A 63 -24.51 -37.47 29.00
C LEU A 63 -24.57 -36.50 27.80
N ALA A 64 -25.36 -35.43 27.89
CA ALA A 64 -25.53 -34.44 26.81
C ALA A 64 -24.28 -33.58 26.49
N ASP A 65 -23.13 -33.85 27.12
CA ASP A 65 -21.96 -32.94 27.16
C ASP A 65 -20.63 -33.56 26.74
N VAL A 66 -20.59 -34.72 26.06
CA VAL A 66 -19.30 -35.32 25.66
C VAL A 66 -19.33 -35.86 24.24
N CYS A 67 -19.12 -34.97 23.27
CA CYS A 67 -18.49 -35.35 22.00
C CYS A 67 -17.18 -34.56 21.89
N LEU A 68 -16.05 -35.24 22.15
CA LEU A 68 -14.73 -34.60 22.23
C LEU A 68 -13.98 -34.65 20.90
N ILE A 69 -14.13 -35.69 20.08
CA ILE A 69 -13.53 -35.80 18.75
C ILE A 69 -14.46 -36.67 17.90
N HIS A 70 -14.87 -36.20 16.73
CA HIS A 70 -15.59 -37.04 15.76
C HIS A 70 -15.11 -36.79 14.33
N GLU A 71 -15.00 -37.88 13.58
CA GLU A 71 -14.67 -37.92 12.17
C GLU A 71 -15.95 -38.28 11.39
N TYR A 72 -16.31 -37.47 10.40
CA TYR A 72 -17.47 -37.73 9.54
C TYR A 72 -16.99 -38.01 8.12
N SER A 73 -17.19 -39.25 7.68
CA SER A 73 -17.04 -39.71 6.29
C SER A 73 -18.39 -40.24 5.84
N ALA A 74 -19.12 -39.49 5.01
CA ALA A 74 -20.35 -39.97 4.40
C ALA A 74 -20.04 -41.10 3.39
N PRO A 75 -20.96 -42.05 3.14
CA PRO A 75 -20.85 -42.93 1.98
C PRO A 75 -20.84 -42.04 0.73
N ASP A 76 -19.80 -42.14 -0.10
CA ASP A 76 -19.51 -41.29 -1.27
C ASP A 76 -18.90 -39.90 -0.97
N ALA A 77 -18.60 -39.57 0.30
CA ALA A 77 -17.78 -38.40 0.63
C ALA A 77 -16.29 -38.77 0.63
N TYR A 78 -15.54 -38.09 -0.23
CA TYR A 78 -14.09 -38.11 -0.24
C TYR A 78 -13.56 -37.21 0.91
N GLY A 79 -13.29 -37.75 2.10
CA GLY A 79 -12.24 -37.18 2.97
C GLY A 79 -12.60 -36.77 4.40
N ASP A 80 -11.54 -36.75 5.20
CA ASP A 80 -11.45 -36.69 6.66
C ASP A 80 -11.82 -35.32 7.22
N ASN A 81 -12.90 -35.24 8.00
CA ASN A 81 -13.23 -34.06 8.78
C ASN A 81 -12.82 -34.29 10.24
N THR A 82 -12.16 -33.32 10.87
CA THR A 82 -11.82 -33.39 12.30
C THR A 82 -12.63 -32.37 13.08
N PHE A 83 -13.56 -32.82 13.91
CA PHE A 83 -14.41 -31.93 14.71
C PHE A 83 -14.26 -32.21 16.21
N VAL A 84 -14.04 -31.15 16.98
CA VAL A 84 -13.71 -31.20 18.41
C VAL A 84 -14.52 -30.15 19.17
N GLY A 85 -15.47 -30.59 20.00
CA GLY A 85 -16.26 -29.72 20.87
C GLY A 85 -17.76 -29.79 20.62
N VAL A 86 -18.52 -29.21 21.56
CA VAL A 86 -19.99 -29.25 21.54
C VAL A 86 -20.54 -28.57 20.28
N ASN A 87 -21.35 -29.28 19.49
CA ASN A 87 -21.92 -28.83 18.22
C ASN A 87 -20.89 -28.38 17.18
N SER A 88 -19.68 -28.96 17.19
CA SER A 88 -18.69 -28.68 16.16
C SER A 88 -19.00 -29.45 14.88
N GLY A 89 -18.99 -28.78 13.72
CA GLY A 89 -19.33 -29.37 12.43
C GLY A 89 -20.83 -29.56 12.21
N ASN A 90 -21.20 -29.93 10.98
CA ASN A 90 -22.57 -30.31 10.62
C ASN A 90 -22.60 -31.74 10.05
N PHE A 91 -23.36 -32.63 10.70
CA PHE A 91 -23.49 -34.04 10.30
C PHE A 91 -24.47 -34.29 9.17
N THR A 92 -25.17 -33.27 8.69
CA THR A 92 -26.03 -33.37 7.50
C THR A 92 -25.33 -32.92 6.22
N MET A 93 -24.02 -32.65 6.29
CA MET A 93 -23.23 -32.28 5.13
C MET A 93 -23.28 -33.40 4.09
N SER A 94 -23.57 -33.06 2.84
CA SER A 94 -23.72 -34.02 1.76
C SER A 94 -23.02 -33.50 0.51
N PRO A 95 -22.21 -34.31 -0.18
CA PRO A 95 -21.65 -33.95 -1.48
C PRO A 95 -22.76 -34.04 -2.55
N SER A 96 -23.78 -33.18 -2.47
CA SER A 96 -24.91 -33.17 -3.39
C SER A 96 -24.51 -32.55 -4.73
N GLY A 97 -23.70 -33.26 -5.52
CA GLY A 97 -23.33 -32.90 -6.90
C GLY A 97 -22.03 -33.49 -7.45
N GLY A 98 -21.40 -34.44 -6.75
CA GLY A 98 -20.44 -35.37 -7.36
C GLY A 98 -18.98 -34.90 -7.47
N GLU A 99 -18.62 -33.73 -6.96
CA GLU A 99 -17.22 -33.29 -6.91
C GLU A 99 -16.49 -33.84 -5.65
N PRO A 100 -15.24 -34.29 -5.78
CA PRO A 100 -14.52 -35.05 -4.74
C PRO A 100 -14.00 -34.25 -3.53
N HIS A 101 -14.26 -32.95 -3.40
CA HIS A 101 -13.81 -32.16 -2.22
C HIS A 101 -14.95 -31.47 -1.48
N TRP A 102 -16.20 -31.77 -1.83
CA TRP A 102 -17.34 -31.17 -1.15
C TRP A 102 -17.54 -31.81 0.21
N ALA A 103 -17.82 -30.97 1.20
CA ALA A 103 -18.08 -31.41 2.57
C ALA A 103 -16.93 -32.20 3.25
N SER A 104 -15.70 -32.06 2.80
CA SER A 104 -14.54 -32.79 3.32
C SER A 104 -13.35 -31.90 3.66
N GLU A 105 -12.33 -32.50 4.29
CA GLU A 105 -11.06 -31.83 4.63
C GLU A 105 -11.24 -30.62 5.57
N ASN A 106 -12.29 -30.63 6.41
CA ASN A 106 -12.54 -29.56 7.36
C ASN A 106 -11.98 -29.89 8.75
N THR A 107 -11.37 -28.91 9.41
CA THR A 107 -10.98 -28.99 10.82
C THR A 107 -11.79 -27.98 11.61
N ALA A 108 -12.59 -28.41 12.59
CA ALA A 108 -13.29 -27.50 13.50
C ALA A 108 -13.04 -27.85 14.96
N VAL A 109 -12.69 -26.85 15.76
CA VAL A 109 -12.36 -27.02 17.18
C VAL A 109 -12.98 -25.86 17.96
N GLY A 110 -13.97 -26.17 18.78
CA GLY A 110 -14.66 -25.19 19.62
C GLY A 110 -16.17 -25.38 19.61
N ARG A 111 -16.83 -24.80 20.61
CA ARG A 111 -18.29 -24.84 20.71
C ARG A 111 -18.94 -24.14 19.52
N ASN A 112 -19.85 -24.82 18.83
CA ASN A 112 -20.54 -24.39 17.62
C ASN A 112 -19.61 -23.98 16.45
N ALA A 113 -18.34 -24.40 16.45
CA ALA A 113 -17.46 -24.13 15.34
C ALA A 113 -17.95 -24.88 14.10
N PHE A 114 -18.12 -24.19 12.97
CA PHE A 114 -18.51 -24.80 11.69
C PHE A 114 -19.88 -25.52 11.70
N ALA A 115 -20.85 -25.03 12.48
CA ALA A 115 -22.10 -25.76 12.78
C ALA A 115 -23.17 -25.75 11.67
N LEU A 116 -23.16 -24.79 10.75
CA LEU A 116 -24.20 -24.65 9.70
C LEU A 116 -23.72 -25.02 8.29
N ASN A 117 -22.52 -25.59 8.14
CA ASN A 117 -21.96 -25.93 6.84
C ASN A 117 -22.80 -26.97 6.10
N ALA A 118 -23.17 -26.69 4.85
CA ALA A 118 -23.96 -27.59 4.02
C ALA A 118 -23.06 -28.40 3.08
N ILE A 119 -22.17 -27.73 2.34
CA ILE A 119 -21.34 -28.37 1.30
C ILE A 119 -19.87 -27.89 1.28
N GLY A 120 -19.51 -26.86 2.05
CA GLY A 120 -18.14 -26.30 2.04
C GLY A 120 -17.08 -27.31 2.48
N GLY A 121 -15.93 -27.30 1.81
CA GLY A 121 -14.77 -28.15 2.10
C GLY A 121 -13.50 -27.34 2.37
N GLN A 122 -12.48 -28.00 2.92
CA GLN A 122 -11.13 -27.43 3.10
C GLN A 122 -11.08 -26.22 4.04
N ASN A 123 -11.97 -26.17 5.05
CA ASN A 123 -12.03 -25.07 6.01
C ASN A 123 -11.36 -25.43 7.35
N THR A 124 -10.68 -24.46 7.95
CA THR A 124 -10.14 -24.56 9.32
C THR A 124 -10.86 -23.58 10.23
N ALA A 125 -11.54 -24.05 11.27
CA ALA A 125 -12.31 -23.27 12.23
C ALA A 125 -11.87 -23.55 13.67
N LEU A 126 -11.03 -22.71 14.27
CA LEU A 126 -10.55 -22.88 15.64
C LEU A 126 -11.02 -21.71 16.52
N GLY A 127 -11.96 -21.99 17.42
CA GLY A 127 -12.56 -21.01 18.32
C GLY A 127 -14.08 -21.20 18.44
N ALA A 128 -14.66 -20.73 19.54
CA ALA A 128 -16.11 -20.83 19.70
C ALA A 128 -16.84 -19.94 18.66
N ASN A 129 -17.82 -20.54 17.98
CA ASN A 129 -18.57 -19.95 16.87
C ASN A 129 -17.71 -19.50 15.66
N ALA A 130 -16.47 -20.00 15.51
CA ALA A 130 -15.68 -19.75 14.31
C ALA A 130 -16.34 -20.41 13.09
N LEU A 131 -16.48 -19.68 11.98
CA LEU A 131 -17.19 -20.13 10.76
C LEU A 131 -18.61 -20.69 11.02
N TRP A 132 -19.31 -20.20 12.05
CA TRP A 132 -20.60 -20.76 12.46
C TRP A 132 -21.64 -20.80 11.33
N GLY A 133 -21.76 -19.72 10.56
CA GLY A 133 -22.73 -19.54 9.48
C GLY A 133 -22.30 -20.02 8.09
N ASN A 134 -21.09 -20.58 7.93
CA ASN A 134 -20.61 -21.05 6.62
C ASN A 134 -21.62 -22.04 6.05
N SER A 135 -22.10 -21.82 4.83
CA SER A 135 -23.06 -22.71 4.16
C SER A 135 -22.38 -23.46 3.01
N THR A 136 -21.75 -22.73 2.10
CA THR A 136 -21.13 -23.29 0.89
C THR A 136 -19.70 -22.81 0.64
N GLY A 137 -19.11 -22.01 1.55
CA GLY A 137 -17.76 -21.47 1.38
C GLY A 137 -16.65 -22.52 1.50
N PHE A 138 -15.62 -22.42 0.66
CA PHE A 138 -14.46 -23.31 0.63
C PHE A 138 -13.17 -22.59 1.05
N ASN A 139 -12.15 -23.33 1.50
CA ASN A 139 -10.79 -22.83 1.74
C ASN A 139 -10.69 -21.68 2.76
N ASN A 140 -11.59 -21.59 3.74
CA ASN A 140 -11.53 -20.54 4.74
C ASN A 140 -10.72 -20.97 5.97
N THR A 141 -9.88 -20.08 6.49
CA THR A 141 -9.18 -20.24 7.77
C THR A 141 -9.73 -19.23 8.77
N ALA A 142 -10.42 -19.68 9.82
CA ALA A 142 -10.94 -18.87 10.91
C ALA A 142 -10.34 -19.30 12.25
N LEU A 143 -9.57 -18.42 12.89
CA LEU A 143 -8.93 -18.64 14.19
C LEU A 143 -9.33 -17.53 15.16
N GLY A 144 -10.18 -17.83 16.12
CA GLY A 144 -10.62 -16.87 17.15
C GLY A 144 -12.08 -17.05 17.55
N TYR A 145 -12.47 -16.42 18.66
CA TYR A 145 -13.89 -16.35 19.03
C TYR A 145 -14.64 -15.54 17.98
N VAL A 146 -15.72 -16.12 17.42
CA VAL A 146 -16.58 -15.55 16.37
C VAL A 146 -15.83 -15.04 15.12
N ALA A 147 -14.65 -15.56 14.82
CA ALA A 147 -13.94 -15.27 13.57
C ALA A 147 -14.76 -15.81 12.37
N LEU A 148 -14.99 -14.95 11.37
CA LEU A 148 -15.69 -15.30 10.13
C LEU A 148 -17.09 -15.92 10.33
N ALA A 149 -17.77 -15.55 11.43
CA ALA A 149 -18.96 -16.26 11.90
C ALA A 149 -20.19 -16.15 10.99
N SER A 150 -20.31 -15.09 10.18
CA SER A 150 -21.48 -14.86 9.30
C SER A 150 -21.23 -15.19 7.83
N ASN A 151 -20.06 -15.76 7.48
CA ASN A 151 -19.74 -16.16 6.11
C ASN A 151 -20.78 -17.13 5.59
N VAL A 152 -21.39 -16.90 4.43
CA VAL A 152 -22.39 -17.81 3.86
C VAL A 152 -21.82 -18.55 2.66
N HIS A 153 -21.30 -17.82 1.67
CA HIS A 153 -20.78 -18.38 0.41
C HIS A 153 -19.32 -18.01 0.12
N GLY A 154 -18.74 -17.06 0.86
CA GLY A 154 -17.38 -16.56 0.61
C GLY A 154 -16.33 -17.65 0.75
N GLY A 155 -15.36 -17.68 -0.16
CA GLY A 155 -14.26 -18.65 -0.17
C GLY A 155 -12.89 -17.99 -0.04
N ASP A 156 -11.89 -18.80 0.28
CA ASP A 156 -10.47 -18.40 0.29
C ASP A 156 -10.19 -17.21 1.23
N ASN A 157 -10.88 -17.13 2.38
CA ASN A 157 -10.67 -16.08 3.37
C ASN A 157 -9.77 -16.55 4.53
N VAL A 158 -8.94 -15.65 5.05
CA VAL A 158 -8.15 -15.86 6.26
C VAL A 158 -8.60 -14.86 7.33
N ALA A 159 -9.18 -15.34 8.42
CA ALA A 159 -9.64 -14.54 9.55
C ALA A 159 -8.98 -15.02 10.86
N VAL A 160 -8.06 -14.24 11.41
CA VAL A 160 -7.35 -14.56 12.65
C VAL A 160 -7.54 -13.44 13.67
N GLY A 161 -8.21 -13.72 14.77
CA GLY A 161 -8.50 -12.77 15.84
C GLY A 161 -9.96 -12.81 16.28
N HIS A 162 -10.24 -12.20 17.44
CA HIS A 162 -11.60 -12.09 17.95
C HIS A 162 -12.45 -11.23 17.01
N SER A 163 -13.59 -11.77 16.55
CA SER A 163 -14.51 -11.10 15.63
C SER A 163 -13.87 -10.60 14.33
N SER A 164 -12.72 -11.17 13.93
CA SER A 164 -12.13 -10.86 12.62
C SER A 164 -13.09 -11.31 11.51
N MET A 165 -13.38 -10.42 10.56
CA MET A 165 -14.27 -10.69 9.41
C MET A 165 -15.68 -11.18 9.82
N TYR A 166 -16.21 -10.71 10.95
CA TYR A 166 -17.46 -11.21 11.55
C TYR A 166 -18.69 -11.15 10.63
N ARG A 167 -18.85 -10.08 9.84
CA ARG A 167 -20.04 -9.84 8.99
C ARG A 167 -19.89 -10.25 7.52
N ASN A 168 -18.78 -10.87 7.11
CA ASN A 168 -18.60 -11.26 5.71
C ASN A 168 -19.72 -12.21 5.31
N LEU A 169 -20.46 -11.91 4.23
CA LEU A 169 -21.58 -12.73 3.75
C LEU A 169 -21.15 -13.56 2.55
N THR A 170 -20.57 -12.91 1.54
CA THR A 170 -20.17 -13.55 0.27
C THR A 170 -18.82 -13.10 -0.25
N GLY A 171 -18.10 -12.21 0.45
CA GLY A 171 -16.78 -11.76 0.04
C GLY A 171 -15.75 -12.91 0.06
N SER A 172 -14.87 -12.93 -0.93
CA SER A 172 -13.81 -13.93 -1.11
C SER A 172 -12.43 -13.28 -1.20
N TRP A 173 -11.39 -14.08 -0.98
CA TRP A 173 -9.99 -13.66 -1.09
C TRP A 173 -9.59 -12.54 -0.12
N ASN A 174 -10.20 -12.49 1.06
CA ASN A 174 -9.87 -11.49 2.08
C ASN A 174 -8.91 -12.06 3.14
N VAL A 175 -7.99 -11.24 3.63
CA VAL A 175 -7.11 -11.54 4.75
C VAL A 175 -7.38 -10.55 5.88
N ALA A 176 -7.76 -11.03 7.06
CA ALA A 176 -8.11 -10.24 8.23
C ALA A 176 -7.42 -10.81 9.48
N ILE A 177 -6.35 -10.15 9.93
CA ILE A 177 -5.53 -10.58 11.07
C ILE A 177 -5.53 -9.48 12.12
N GLY A 178 -6.27 -9.68 13.20
CA GLY A 178 -6.42 -8.71 14.28
C GLY A 178 -7.77 -8.82 14.99
N LEU A 179 -7.90 -8.16 16.13
CA LEU A 179 -9.20 -7.96 16.76
C LEU A 179 -10.05 -7.07 15.82
N GLN A 180 -11.21 -7.58 15.40
CA GLN A 180 -12.20 -6.86 14.59
C GLN A 180 -11.67 -6.29 13.25
N SER A 181 -10.57 -6.82 12.72
CA SER A 181 -10.14 -6.51 11.34
C SER A 181 -11.23 -6.93 10.33
N LEU A 182 -11.55 -6.07 9.36
CA LEU A 182 -12.62 -6.29 8.38
C LEU A 182 -14.00 -6.65 8.98
N TYR A 183 -14.31 -6.17 10.19
CA TYR A 183 -15.51 -6.58 10.92
C TYR A 183 -16.82 -6.39 10.15
N HIS A 184 -16.97 -5.27 9.42
CA HIS A 184 -18.19 -4.93 8.68
C HIS A 184 -18.22 -5.40 7.21
N ASN A 185 -17.20 -6.11 6.71
CA ASN A 185 -17.18 -6.55 5.31
C ASN A 185 -18.42 -7.39 5.03
N THR A 186 -19.15 -7.17 3.94
CA THR A 186 -20.32 -7.97 3.56
C THR A 186 -20.05 -8.71 2.25
N THR A 187 -19.67 -7.99 1.19
CA THR A 187 -19.43 -8.56 -0.14
C THR A 187 -18.08 -8.20 -0.73
N GLY A 188 -17.31 -7.32 -0.08
CA GLY A 188 -16.00 -6.87 -0.58
C GLY A 188 -15.01 -8.03 -0.74
N VAL A 189 -14.19 -7.96 -1.78
CA VAL A 189 -13.21 -8.98 -2.16
C VAL A 189 -11.79 -8.44 -2.22
N ASN A 190 -10.80 -9.34 -2.09
CA ASN A 190 -9.37 -8.99 -2.20
C ASN A 190 -8.90 -7.90 -1.22
N ASN A 191 -9.45 -7.86 -0.01
CA ASN A 191 -9.02 -6.93 1.03
C ASN A 191 -8.00 -7.58 1.97
N VAL A 192 -6.98 -6.82 2.36
CA VAL A 192 -5.98 -7.21 3.36
C VAL A 192 -6.07 -6.24 4.54
N ALA A 193 -6.34 -6.77 5.72
CA ALA A 193 -6.46 -6.03 6.96
C ALA A 193 -5.62 -6.69 8.05
N VAL A 194 -4.55 -6.04 8.48
CA VAL A 194 -3.63 -6.56 9.50
C VAL A 194 -3.47 -5.52 10.61
N GLY A 195 -4.08 -5.77 11.76
CA GLY A 195 -4.12 -4.86 12.89
C GLY A 195 -5.48 -4.85 13.57
N ARG A 196 -5.53 -4.33 14.80
CA ARG A 196 -6.81 -4.08 15.49
C ARG A 196 -7.61 -3.05 14.68
N ASP A 197 -8.88 -3.36 14.38
CA ASP A 197 -9.79 -2.47 13.67
C ASP A 197 -9.27 -1.99 12.29
N ALA A 198 -8.32 -2.71 11.70
CA ALA A 198 -7.86 -2.45 10.34
C ALA A 198 -9.02 -2.71 9.37
N VAL A 199 -9.31 -1.76 8.48
CA VAL A 199 -10.36 -1.85 7.46
C VAL A 199 -11.74 -2.15 8.09
N PHE A 200 -11.99 -1.63 9.30
CA PHE A 200 -13.12 -2.00 10.15
C PHE A 200 -14.50 -1.79 9.51
N SER A 201 -14.70 -0.64 8.85
CA SER A 201 -16.01 -0.23 8.31
C SER A 201 -16.23 -0.60 6.84
N ASN A 202 -15.35 -1.37 6.21
CA ASN A 202 -15.54 -1.78 4.81
C ASN A 202 -16.81 -2.61 4.66
N THR A 203 -17.68 -2.33 3.70
CA THR A 203 -18.87 -3.17 3.45
C THR A 203 -18.77 -3.88 2.10
N THR A 204 -18.57 -3.13 1.02
CA THR A 204 -18.49 -3.66 -0.35
C THR A 204 -17.23 -3.24 -1.11
N GLY A 205 -16.32 -2.49 -0.47
CA GLY A 205 -15.08 -2.05 -1.11
C GLY A 205 -14.12 -3.21 -1.37
N ASP A 206 -13.43 -3.13 -2.51
CA ASP A 206 -12.50 -4.16 -2.97
C ASP A 206 -11.06 -3.64 -2.98
N TRP A 207 -10.08 -4.53 -2.95
CA TRP A 207 -8.66 -4.20 -3.15
C TRP A 207 -8.08 -3.22 -2.12
N ASN A 208 -8.62 -3.19 -0.90
CA ASN A 208 -8.08 -2.35 0.16
C ASN A 208 -6.99 -3.08 0.96
N THR A 209 -5.86 -2.43 1.21
CA THR A 209 -4.76 -2.95 2.04
C THR A 209 -4.53 -2.04 3.23
N GLY A 210 -5.05 -2.42 4.41
CA GLY A 210 -4.83 -1.74 5.69
C GLY A 210 -3.88 -2.54 6.58
N VAL A 211 -2.72 -1.96 6.93
CA VAL A 211 -1.74 -2.57 7.82
C VAL A 211 -1.41 -1.59 8.95
N GLY A 212 -1.88 -1.89 10.15
CA GLY A 212 -1.77 -1.03 11.32
C GLY A 212 -3.05 -1.04 12.14
N VAL A 213 -2.94 -0.58 13.39
CA VAL A 213 -4.10 -0.34 14.24
C VAL A 213 -4.92 0.79 13.65
N ASP A 214 -6.23 0.60 13.47
CA ASP A 214 -7.14 1.61 12.90
C ASP A 214 -6.69 2.10 11.51
N ALA A 215 -6.01 1.25 10.73
CA ALA A 215 -5.60 1.56 9.35
C ALA A 215 -6.79 1.43 8.40
N ILE A 216 -7.06 2.47 7.60
CA ILE A 216 -8.22 2.62 6.72
C ILE A 216 -9.53 2.30 7.45
N PRO A 217 -9.84 2.99 8.56
CA PRO A 217 -10.96 2.61 9.43
C PRO A 217 -12.33 2.85 8.76
N GLY A 218 -12.39 3.74 7.77
CA GLY A 218 -13.57 4.09 6.97
C GLY A 218 -13.44 3.65 5.52
N GLY A 219 -14.57 3.27 4.91
CA GLY A 219 -14.60 2.85 3.50
C GLY A 219 -15.76 1.91 3.21
N GLU A 220 -17.01 2.32 3.46
CA GLU A 220 -18.17 1.42 3.19
C GLU A 220 -18.11 0.86 1.76
N THR A 221 -17.68 1.67 0.78
CA THR A 221 -17.63 1.28 -0.64
C THR A 221 -16.31 1.63 -1.38
N GLY A 222 -15.36 2.32 -0.73
CA GLY A 222 -14.13 2.77 -1.39
C GLY A 222 -13.21 1.60 -1.78
N ALA A 223 -12.58 1.66 -2.95
CA ALA A 223 -11.77 0.56 -3.49
C ALA A 223 -10.33 0.97 -3.80
N GLY A 224 -9.41 0.00 -3.75
CA GLY A 224 -8.01 0.21 -4.16
C GLY A 224 -7.23 1.12 -3.22
N ASN A 225 -7.59 1.22 -1.94
CA ASN A 225 -6.87 2.05 -0.98
C ASN A 225 -5.75 1.26 -0.29
N THR A 226 -4.57 1.86 -0.15
CA THR A 226 -3.44 1.32 0.61
C THR A 226 -3.14 2.22 1.79
N GLY A 227 -3.14 1.67 2.99
CA GLY A 227 -2.93 2.36 4.25
C GLY A 227 -1.97 1.54 5.11
N VAL A 228 -0.75 2.03 5.31
CA VAL A 228 0.27 1.36 6.11
C VAL A 228 0.73 2.30 7.22
N GLY A 229 0.56 1.88 8.47
CA GLY A 229 0.77 2.69 9.67
C GLY A 229 -0.48 2.75 10.52
N GLY A 230 -0.31 2.91 11.83
CA GLY A 230 -1.44 3.11 12.73
C GLY A 230 -2.21 4.38 12.35
N GLU A 231 -3.53 4.32 12.36
CA GLU A 231 -4.39 5.44 11.97
C GLU A 231 -4.05 5.99 10.55
N SER A 232 -3.51 5.16 9.65
CA SER A 232 -3.37 5.56 8.25
C SER A 232 -4.73 5.60 7.56
N GLY A 233 -4.98 6.55 6.67
CA GLY A 233 -6.32 6.82 6.13
C GLY A 233 -7.33 7.35 7.17
N TYR A 234 -6.89 7.59 8.42
CA TYR A 234 -7.72 8.13 9.48
C TYR A 234 -7.90 9.65 9.32
N THR A 235 -9.13 10.13 9.52
CA THR A 235 -9.46 11.55 9.59
C THR A 235 -9.59 11.94 11.06
N GLU A 236 -9.05 13.09 11.49
CA GLU A 236 -9.06 13.51 12.91
C GLU A 236 -10.49 13.72 13.49
N ASN A 237 -11.54 13.58 12.66
CA ASN A 237 -12.94 13.63 13.09
C ASN A 237 -13.63 12.25 12.91
N PRO A 238 -13.82 11.48 14.00
CA PRO A 238 -14.36 10.11 13.94
C PRO A 238 -15.82 10.01 13.47
N VAL A 239 -16.53 11.12 13.31
CA VAL A 239 -17.97 11.11 12.92
C VAL A 239 -18.17 11.17 11.40
N ASN A 240 -17.12 11.44 10.63
CA ASN A 240 -17.09 11.37 9.16
C ASN A 240 -15.74 10.77 8.73
N GLN A 241 -15.58 9.47 9.00
CA GLN A 241 -14.44 8.75 8.44
C GLN A 241 -14.54 8.77 6.91
N ASN A 242 -13.43 8.68 6.18
CA ASN A 242 -13.39 8.88 4.73
C ASN A 242 -14.11 7.73 3.99
N VAL A 243 -15.43 7.82 3.75
CA VAL A 243 -16.26 6.61 3.53
C VAL A 243 -16.30 6.06 2.09
N SER A 244 -15.81 6.77 1.06
CA SER A 244 -15.95 6.26 -0.33
C SER A 244 -14.80 6.59 -1.29
N GLY A 245 -13.78 7.32 -0.85
CA GLY A 245 -12.62 7.63 -1.70
C GLY A 245 -11.88 6.36 -2.15
N SER A 246 -11.35 6.38 -3.37
CA SER A 246 -10.70 5.24 -4.01
C SER A 246 -9.29 5.59 -4.50
N PHE A 247 -8.47 4.55 -4.72
CA PHE A 247 -7.12 4.67 -5.27
C PHE A 247 -6.14 5.50 -4.41
N ASN A 248 -6.37 5.56 -3.10
CA ASN A 248 -5.55 6.35 -2.21
C ASN A 248 -4.37 5.55 -1.64
N THR A 249 -3.24 6.21 -1.42
CA THR A 249 -2.07 5.64 -0.75
C THR A 249 -1.68 6.48 0.45
N TRP A 250 -1.71 5.92 1.65
CA TRP A 250 -1.27 6.54 2.89
C TRP A 250 -0.23 5.69 3.59
N LEU A 251 0.98 6.21 3.75
CA LEU A 251 2.11 5.52 4.37
C LEU A 251 2.63 6.35 5.55
N GLY A 252 2.42 5.88 6.78
CA GLY A 252 2.88 6.51 8.01
C GLY A 252 1.80 6.60 9.09
N TYR A 253 2.22 6.78 10.34
CA TYR A 253 1.30 7.00 11.45
C TYR A 253 0.49 8.29 11.22
N GLN A 254 -0.84 8.18 11.25
CA GLN A 254 -1.78 9.29 11.00
C GLN A 254 -1.66 9.95 9.61
N ALA A 255 -0.99 9.31 8.64
CA ALA A 255 -1.05 9.74 7.25
C ALA A 255 -2.47 9.53 6.73
N GLY A 256 -3.10 10.53 6.12
CA GLY A 256 -4.53 10.44 5.82
C GLY A 256 -5.08 11.74 5.25
N PRO A 257 -6.38 11.80 4.99
CA PRO A 257 -7.01 13.05 4.56
C PRO A 257 -6.93 14.11 5.67
N GLY A 258 -6.65 15.36 5.27
CA GLY A 258 -6.63 16.53 6.13
C GLY A 258 -7.99 17.17 6.36
N SER A 259 -9.02 16.69 5.64
CA SER A 259 -10.40 17.12 5.81
C SER A 259 -11.34 15.91 5.73
N PRO A 260 -12.58 16.00 6.24
CA PRO A 260 -13.57 14.93 6.12
C PRO A 260 -14.08 14.71 4.67
N ALA A 261 -13.54 15.45 3.69
CA ALA A 261 -13.92 15.26 2.30
C ALA A 261 -13.35 13.96 1.75
N GLN A 262 -14.15 13.32 0.90
CA GLN A 262 -13.71 12.18 0.12
C GLN A 262 -12.64 12.64 -0.86
N HIS A 263 -11.55 11.87 -0.93
CA HIS A 263 -10.50 12.12 -1.89
C HIS A 263 -10.18 10.88 -2.70
N ASP A 264 -9.93 11.08 -3.99
CA ASP A 264 -9.50 10.03 -4.91
C ASP A 264 -8.06 10.25 -5.37
N GLY A 265 -7.33 9.15 -5.52
CA GLY A 265 -6.01 9.16 -6.15
C GLY A 265 -4.93 9.95 -5.38
N VAL A 266 -5.08 10.09 -4.06
CA VAL A 266 -4.11 10.84 -3.25
C VAL A 266 -2.93 9.96 -2.82
N ILE A 267 -1.78 10.59 -2.62
CA ILE A 267 -0.58 9.96 -2.07
C ILE A 267 -0.16 10.77 -0.84
N GLY A 268 -0.21 10.19 0.35
CA GLY A 268 0.26 10.80 1.59
C GLY A 268 1.35 9.95 2.22
N ILE A 269 2.60 10.42 2.23
CA ILE A 269 3.74 9.66 2.76
C ILE A 269 4.39 10.44 3.90
N GLY A 270 4.50 9.83 5.08
CA GLY A 270 5.13 10.38 6.27
C GLY A 270 4.19 10.55 7.45
N TYR A 271 4.75 10.81 8.63
CA TYR A 271 3.99 11.07 9.86
C TYR A 271 3.06 12.28 9.67
N ARG A 272 1.75 12.05 9.81
CA ARG A 272 0.70 13.07 9.61
C ARG A 272 0.75 13.76 8.24
N ALA A 273 1.14 13.04 7.19
CA ALA A 273 0.97 13.55 5.83
C ALA A 273 -0.52 13.72 5.52
N LYS A 274 -0.95 14.97 5.32
CA LYS A 274 -2.37 15.34 5.14
C LYS A 274 -2.67 15.75 3.71
N THR A 275 -3.45 14.94 3.00
CA THR A 275 -3.94 15.23 1.65
C THR A 275 -5.28 15.96 1.73
N THR A 276 -5.48 17.00 0.91
CA THR A 276 -6.61 17.95 1.05
C THR A 276 -7.50 18.05 -0.18
N LYS A 277 -7.13 17.38 -1.28
CA LYS A 277 -7.88 17.34 -2.54
C LYS A 277 -7.53 16.08 -3.33
N ASP A 278 -8.36 15.76 -4.31
CA ASP A 278 -8.12 14.65 -5.25
C ASP A 278 -6.80 14.85 -6.01
N TRP A 279 -6.17 13.73 -6.37
CA TRP A 279 -4.96 13.68 -7.21
C TRP A 279 -3.79 14.47 -6.63
N GLN A 280 -3.72 14.56 -5.31
CA GLN A 280 -2.64 15.26 -4.62
C GLN A 280 -1.63 14.27 -4.04
N ALA A 281 -0.34 14.52 -4.31
CA ALA A 281 0.75 13.91 -3.59
C ALA A 281 1.28 14.86 -2.49
N VAL A 282 1.43 14.36 -1.28
CA VAL A 282 1.98 15.03 -0.11
C VAL A 282 3.06 14.14 0.49
N PHE A 283 4.31 14.61 0.42
CA PHE A 283 5.46 13.96 1.03
C PHE A 283 5.87 14.74 2.27
N GLY A 284 5.60 14.18 3.44
CA GLY A 284 5.90 14.75 4.74
C GLY A 284 4.73 15.44 5.42
N SER A 285 5.04 16.21 6.46
CA SER A 285 4.07 17.04 7.19
C SER A 285 4.71 18.36 7.62
N PRO A 286 3.94 19.36 8.07
CA PRO A 286 4.46 20.65 8.52
C PRO A 286 5.45 20.59 9.69
N ARG A 287 5.66 19.40 10.29
CA ARG A 287 6.64 19.17 11.35
C ARG A 287 8.01 18.76 10.84
N ILE A 288 8.15 18.43 9.56
CA ILE A 288 9.44 18.09 8.96
C ILE A 288 10.22 19.38 8.74
N SER A 289 11.39 19.49 9.38
CA SER A 289 12.29 20.64 9.25
C SER A 289 13.27 20.54 8.09
N GLU A 290 13.53 19.32 7.61
CA GLU A 290 14.47 19.05 6.53
C GLU A 290 14.00 17.85 5.71
N THR A 291 13.97 18.02 4.38
CA THR A 291 13.68 16.96 3.41
C THR A 291 14.89 16.83 2.49
N LEU A 292 15.57 15.68 2.56
CA LEU A 292 16.73 15.36 1.73
C LEU A 292 16.31 14.49 0.55
N LEU A 293 16.61 14.95 -0.67
CA LEU A 293 16.49 14.17 -1.90
C LEU A 293 17.88 14.01 -2.49
N PHE A 294 18.43 12.79 -2.40
CA PHE A 294 19.71 12.44 -3.00
C PHE A 294 19.49 11.92 -4.43
N GLY A 295 20.37 12.29 -5.36
CA GLY A 295 20.26 11.92 -6.77
C GLY A 295 19.51 12.96 -7.61
N ASN A 296 19.24 12.63 -8.86
CA ASN A 296 18.57 13.53 -9.81
C ASN A 296 17.04 13.38 -9.73
N VAL A 297 16.34 14.52 -9.60
CA VAL A 297 14.88 14.60 -9.53
C VAL A 297 14.36 15.24 -10.82
N GLY A 298 13.52 14.51 -11.53
CA GLY A 298 12.86 14.97 -12.75
C GLY A 298 11.40 15.33 -12.49
N ILE A 299 10.98 16.52 -12.88
CA ILE A 299 9.57 16.91 -12.97
C ILE A 299 9.20 16.92 -14.45
N ASN A 300 8.31 16.00 -14.84
CA ASN A 300 7.94 15.77 -16.24
C ASN A 300 9.16 15.43 -17.14
N MET A 301 10.14 14.73 -16.55
CA MET A 301 11.41 14.36 -17.18
C MET A 301 11.85 12.97 -16.70
N GLU A 302 11.95 12.01 -17.63
CA GLU A 302 12.24 10.59 -17.33
C GLU A 302 13.72 10.33 -17.00
N ASP A 303 14.64 11.14 -17.54
CA ASP A 303 16.08 11.02 -17.32
C ASP A 303 16.70 12.41 -17.00
N PRO A 304 16.54 12.94 -15.78
CA PRO A 304 17.06 14.26 -15.43
C PRO A 304 18.60 14.30 -15.47
N SER A 305 19.16 15.22 -16.27
CA SER A 305 20.61 15.44 -16.45
C SER A 305 21.27 16.30 -15.35
N ALA A 306 20.50 16.72 -14.35
CA ALA A 306 20.96 17.48 -13.20
C ALA A 306 20.16 17.09 -11.95
N THR A 307 20.60 17.55 -10.77
CA THR A 307 19.95 17.23 -9.48
C THR A 307 18.47 17.59 -9.44
N LEU A 308 18.06 18.68 -10.10
CA LEU A 308 16.66 19.01 -10.33
C LEU A 308 16.48 19.49 -11.77
N VAL A 309 15.63 18.81 -12.54
CA VAL A 309 15.24 19.21 -13.89
C VAL A 309 13.73 19.32 -13.94
N VAL A 310 13.24 20.46 -14.43
CA VAL A 310 11.80 20.73 -14.58
C VAL A 310 11.51 20.98 -16.06
N ASN A 311 10.74 20.08 -16.67
CA ASN A 311 10.22 20.27 -18.02
C ASN A 311 8.84 20.94 -17.95
N GLY A 312 8.84 22.26 -17.87
CA GLY A 312 7.66 23.10 -17.65
C GLY A 312 8.02 24.36 -16.86
N ASP A 313 7.04 24.93 -16.17
CA ASP A 313 7.24 26.14 -15.37
C ASP A 313 7.85 25.83 -14.00
N ALA A 314 8.85 26.63 -13.61
CA ALA A 314 9.35 26.70 -12.24
C ALA A 314 9.21 28.14 -11.75
N MET A 315 8.35 28.36 -10.76
CA MET A 315 8.05 29.70 -10.24
C MET A 315 8.37 29.79 -8.75
N ASN A 316 9.11 30.84 -8.37
CA ASN A 316 9.17 31.28 -6.99
C ASN A 316 8.09 32.36 -6.79
N THR A 317 7.13 32.09 -5.91
CA THR A 317 5.95 32.96 -5.69
C THR A 317 6.22 34.17 -4.81
N THR A 318 7.34 34.18 -4.07
CA THR A 318 7.58 35.17 -3.00
C THR A 318 8.99 35.78 -3.00
N GLY A 319 9.91 35.33 -3.87
CA GLY A 319 11.28 35.83 -3.89
C GLY A 319 12.03 35.58 -5.20
N VAL A 320 13.22 36.16 -5.27
CA VAL A 320 14.21 35.88 -6.31
C VAL A 320 14.83 34.50 -6.01
N TRP A 321 15.35 33.81 -7.04
CA TRP A 321 16.26 32.70 -6.81
C TRP A 321 17.56 33.26 -6.24
N ASP A 322 17.64 33.33 -4.91
CA ASP A 322 18.74 33.98 -4.22
C ASP A 322 20.05 33.20 -4.40
N VAL A 323 21.13 33.96 -4.62
CA VAL A 323 22.48 33.43 -4.72
C VAL A 323 23.33 34.06 -3.63
N PHE A 324 24.07 33.25 -2.88
CA PHE A 324 25.02 33.76 -1.90
C PHE A 324 26.06 34.67 -2.57
N SER A 325 26.17 35.93 -2.12
CA SER A 325 27.05 36.94 -2.73
C SER A 325 27.86 37.75 -1.69
N ASP A 326 27.85 37.33 -0.43
CA ASP A 326 28.63 37.97 0.65
C ASP A 326 30.13 37.94 0.34
N ARG A 327 30.83 39.06 0.55
CA ARG A 327 32.28 39.18 0.28
C ARG A 327 33.10 38.11 0.99
N ARG A 328 32.68 37.63 2.17
CA ARG A 328 33.38 36.60 2.96
C ARG A 328 33.26 35.20 2.35
N LEU A 329 32.28 35.00 1.47
CA LEU A 329 32.06 33.75 0.74
C LEU A 329 32.76 33.75 -0.62
N LYS A 330 33.53 34.80 -0.94
CA LYS A 330 34.26 34.98 -2.20
C LYS A 330 35.75 35.03 -1.95
N GLN A 331 36.51 34.52 -2.91
CA GLN A 331 37.97 34.61 -2.97
C GLN A 331 38.37 35.09 -4.38
N ASP A 332 39.56 35.65 -4.52
CA ASP A 332 40.12 36.11 -5.81
C ASP A 332 39.21 37.08 -6.59
N ILE A 333 38.70 38.10 -5.89
CA ILE A 333 37.83 39.12 -6.49
C ILE A 333 38.64 40.01 -7.44
N ALA A 334 38.32 39.97 -8.73
CA ALA A 334 38.87 40.83 -9.78
C ALA A 334 37.74 41.58 -10.53
N GLU A 335 38.10 42.64 -11.25
CA GLU A 335 37.17 43.34 -12.15
C GLU A 335 36.74 42.43 -13.30
N TYR A 336 35.52 42.62 -13.78
CA TYR A 336 34.96 41.92 -14.94
C TYR A 336 34.81 42.92 -16.07
N ASP A 337 35.64 42.79 -17.11
CA ASP A 337 35.83 43.82 -18.14
C ASP A 337 34.99 43.60 -19.41
N GLU A 338 34.36 42.44 -19.58
CA GLU A 338 33.52 42.16 -20.76
C GLU A 338 32.28 43.06 -20.76
N GLY A 339 32.01 43.69 -21.90
CA GLY A 339 30.98 44.72 -22.01
C GLY A 339 30.49 44.92 -23.43
N LEU A 340 30.53 46.16 -23.94
CA LEU A 340 29.81 46.52 -25.17
C LEU A 340 30.27 45.71 -26.39
N ASP A 341 31.59 45.63 -26.60
CA ASP A 341 32.16 44.96 -27.78
C ASP A 341 31.84 43.45 -27.79
N THR A 342 31.70 42.82 -26.62
CA THR A 342 31.29 41.41 -26.48
C THR A 342 29.80 41.23 -26.78
N VAL A 343 28.94 42.05 -26.18
CA VAL A 343 27.48 41.97 -26.36
C VAL A 343 27.08 42.19 -27.82
N LEU A 344 27.77 43.09 -28.52
CA LEU A 344 27.52 43.38 -29.94
C LEU A 344 27.80 42.19 -30.88
N GLN A 345 28.62 41.22 -30.46
CA GLN A 345 28.91 40.00 -31.23
C GLN A 345 27.87 38.89 -31.01
N LEU A 346 27.09 38.97 -29.93
CA LEU A 346 26.07 37.97 -29.62
C LEU A 346 24.88 38.11 -30.59
N ARG A 347 24.41 36.99 -31.11
CA ARG A 347 23.29 36.94 -32.07
C ARG A 347 22.05 36.30 -31.44
N PRO A 348 21.05 37.10 -31.00
CA PRO A 348 19.75 36.59 -30.62
C PRO A 348 19.06 35.91 -31.80
N VAL A 349 18.48 34.75 -31.55
CA VAL A 349 17.71 33.99 -32.53
C VAL A 349 16.37 33.56 -31.93
N THR A 350 15.43 33.22 -32.81
CA THR A 350 14.23 32.49 -32.42
C THR A 350 14.35 31.04 -32.85
N PHE A 351 13.84 30.12 -32.04
CA PHE A 351 13.96 28.69 -32.32
C PHE A 351 12.81 27.89 -31.72
N ARG A 352 12.69 26.64 -32.15
CA ARG A 352 11.81 25.62 -31.57
C ARG A 352 12.65 24.37 -31.29
N TYR A 353 12.37 23.71 -30.18
CA TYR A 353 13.03 22.44 -29.85
C TYR A 353 12.53 21.32 -30.76
N ASN A 354 13.40 20.35 -31.03
CA ASN A 354 13.17 19.26 -31.97
C ASN A 354 12.74 17.94 -31.29
N GLY A 355 12.64 17.90 -29.96
CA GLY A 355 12.31 16.69 -29.20
C GLY A 355 13.49 15.93 -28.61
N LEU A 356 14.73 16.24 -29.03
CA LEU A 356 15.92 15.60 -28.46
C LEU A 356 16.15 16.05 -27.01
N GLU A 357 16.86 15.23 -26.25
CA GLU A 357 17.22 15.46 -24.85
C GLU A 357 16.00 15.58 -23.92
N GLY A 358 14.87 14.95 -24.31
CA GLY A 358 13.60 15.06 -23.59
C GLY A 358 12.96 16.45 -23.64
N LEU A 359 13.49 17.34 -24.49
CA LEU A 359 12.91 18.66 -24.71
C LEU A 359 11.62 18.55 -25.52
N PRO A 360 10.76 19.57 -25.49
CA PRO A 360 9.50 19.49 -26.21
C PRO A 360 9.69 19.41 -27.75
N SER A 361 8.79 18.70 -28.43
CA SER A 361 8.77 18.57 -29.90
C SER A 361 7.50 19.20 -30.50
N GLY A 362 7.58 19.72 -31.73
CA GLY A 362 6.44 20.20 -32.52
C GLY A 362 6.22 21.71 -32.54
N GLU A 363 5.01 22.17 -32.90
CA GLU A 363 4.60 23.59 -32.96
C GLU A 363 4.53 24.31 -31.59
N GLN A 364 5.19 23.77 -30.57
CA GLN A 364 5.31 24.40 -29.27
C GLN A 364 5.92 25.80 -29.35
N GLN A 365 5.59 26.62 -28.34
CA GLN A 365 5.87 28.05 -28.23
C GLN A 365 7.27 28.44 -28.77
N LEU A 366 7.29 29.38 -29.73
CA LEU A 366 8.52 29.94 -30.29
C LEU A 366 9.36 30.55 -29.16
N GLN A 367 10.60 30.08 -29.03
CA GLN A 367 11.53 30.56 -28.01
C GLN A 367 12.42 31.67 -28.58
N VAL A 368 12.91 32.53 -27.70
CA VAL A 368 13.95 33.54 -28.00
C VAL A 368 15.17 33.21 -27.17
N GLY A 369 16.35 33.19 -27.78
CA GLY A 369 17.59 32.93 -27.04
C GLY A 369 18.84 32.99 -27.90
N LEU A 370 19.89 32.30 -27.45
CA LEU A 370 21.19 32.23 -28.10
C LEU A 370 21.52 30.77 -28.43
N VAL A 371 22.34 30.56 -29.46
CA VAL A 371 22.87 29.24 -29.82
C VAL A 371 24.18 29.02 -29.07
N ALA A 372 24.26 27.95 -28.27
CA ALA A 372 25.40 27.70 -27.39
C ALA A 372 26.74 27.62 -28.14
N GLN A 373 26.76 27.05 -29.35
CA GLN A 373 27.96 26.92 -30.18
C GLN A 373 28.45 28.28 -30.71
N ASP A 374 27.54 29.19 -31.03
CA ASP A 374 27.90 30.55 -31.45
C ASP A 374 28.45 31.34 -30.25
N VAL A 375 27.84 31.18 -29.08
CA VAL A 375 28.29 31.82 -27.83
C VAL A 375 29.65 31.29 -27.40
N GLU A 376 29.94 29.99 -27.56
CA GLU A 376 31.22 29.38 -27.18
C GLU A 376 32.43 30.04 -27.88
N GLN A 377 32.25 30.52 -29.12
CA GLN A 377 33.31 31.19 -29.88
C GLN A 377 33.63 32.60 -29.36
N ILE A 378 32.69 33.22 -28.65
CA ILE A 378 32.77 34.61 -28.18
C ILE A 378 33.05 34.64 -26.68
N VAL A 379 32.28 33.88 -25.91
CA VAL A 379 32.29 33.83 -24.44
C VAL A 379 32.29 32.37 -23.95
N PRO A 380 33.45 31.68 -24.05
CA PRO A 380 33.53 30.24 -23.80
C PRO A 380 33.16 29.84 -22.36
N HIS A 381 33.43 30.68 -21.34
CA HIS A 381 33.14 30.34 -19.94
C HIS A 381 31.66 30.27 -19.60
N MET A 382 30.77 30.76 -20.47
CA MET A 382 29.33 30.59 -20.31
C MET A 382 28.85 29.20 -20.73
N ILE A 383 29.66 28.43 -21.46
CA ILE A 383 29.27 27.16 -22.07
C ILE A 383 29.97 26.00 -21.36
N SER A 384 29.18 24.98 -21.04
CA SER A 384 29.66 23.70 -20.54
C SER A 384 29.23 22.59 -21.49
N THR A 385 30.02 21.52 -21.57
CA THR A 385 29.69 20.33 -22.37
C THR A 385 29.36 19.19 -21.44
N ARG A 386 28.29 18.45 -21.73
CA ARG A 386 27.81 17.32 -20.93
C ARG A 386 27.45 16.16 -21.83
N ALA A 387 27.48 14.94 -21.31
CA ALA A 387 26.92 13.79 -22.03
C ALA A 387 25.43 14.04 -22.29
N GLY A 388 24.99 13.80 -23.52
CA GLY A 388 23.58 13.84 -23.88
C GLY A 388 22.88 12.52 -23.57
N ARG A 389 21.55 12.58 -23.53
CA ARG A 389 20.66 11.43 -23.51
C ARG A 389 20.54 10.82 -24.89
N ASP A 390 20.31 11.66 -25.90
CA ASP A 390 20.07 11.26 -27.29
C ASP A 390 21.28 11.56 -28.19
N LEU A 391 22.17 12.45 -27.73
CA LEU A 391 23.39 12.86 -28.40
C LEU A 391 24.63 12.44 -27.60
N ASP A 392 25.76 12.24 -28.27
CA ASP A 392 27.04 11.93 -27.60
C ASP A 392 27.41 13.02 -26.57
N GLU A 393 27.22 14.28 -26.95
CA GLU A 393 27.40 15.43 -26.08
C GLU A 393 26.44 16.59 -26.41
N VAL A 394 26.14 17.40 -25.40
CA VAL A 394 25.27 18.57 -25.49
C VAL A 394 25.94 19.77 -24.83
N LYS A 395 25.82 20.93 -25.47
CA LYS A 395 26.29 22.22 -24.95
C LYS A 395 25.20 22.87 -24.09
N VAL A 396 25.54 23.25 -22.87
CA VAL A 396 24.64 23.89 -21.90
C VAL A 396 25.19 25.27 -21.54
N MET A 397 24.33 26.29 -21.67
CA MET A 397 24.67 27.69 -21.40
C MET A 397 24.25 28.12 -19.99
N SER A 398 25.15 28.80 -19.28
CA SER A 398 24.86 29.55 -18.05
C SER A 398 24.80 31.05 -18.36
N PRO A 399 23.61 31.65 -18.50
CA PRO A 399 23.46 33.06 -18.90
C PRO A 399 23.80 34.08 -17.79
N GLN A 400 24.35 33.64 -16.65
CA GLN A 400 24.57 34.48 -15.46
C GLN A 400 25.49 35.67 -15.71
N ALA A 401 26.39 35.58 -16.70
CA ALA A 401 27.32 36.66 -17.03
C ALA A 401 26.65 37.80 -17.84
N LEU A 402 25.58 37.52 -18.60
CA LEU A 402 24.96 38.49 -19.51
C LEU A 402 24.49 39.78 -18.82
N PRO A 403 23.80 39.74 -17.66
CA PRO A 403 23.40 40.96 -16.98
C PRO A 403 24.59 41.86 -16.60
N TYR A 404 25.72 41.26 -16.23
CA TYR A 404 26.93 42.02 -15.85
C TYR A 404 27.63 42.63 -17.07
N MET A 405 27.69 41.90 -18.19
CA MET A 405 28.15 42.47 -19.46
C MET A 405 27.27 43.65 -19.90
N LEU A 406 25.95 43.53 -19.75
CA LEU A 406 25.02 44.62 -20.08
C LEU A 406 25.24 45.85 -19.18
N ILE A 407 25.55 45.65 -17.89
CA ILE A 407 25.93 46.75 -16.99
C ILE A 407 27.17 47.48 -17.53
N ASN A 408 28.21 46.72 -17.92
CA ASN A 408 29.43 47.31 -18.49
C ASN A 408 29.17 48.01 -19.82
N ALA A 409 28.41 47.36 -20.71
CA ALA A 409 28.03 47.93 -22.00
C ALA A 409 27.29 49.27 -21.85
N VAL A 410 26.37 49.38 -20.88
CA VAL A 410 25.67 50.63 -20.58
C VAL A 410 26.63 51.70 -20.07
N ARG A 411 27.58 51.34 -19.19
CA ARG A 411 28.61 52.29 -18.70
C ARG A 411 29.50 52.80 -19.83
N GLU A 412 29.89 51.92 -20.74
CA GLU A 412 30.71 52.27 -21.91
C GLU A 412 29.94 53.16 -22.89
N LEU A 413 28.68 52.83 -23.19
CA LEU A 413 27.82 53.65 -24.05
C LEU A 413 27.66 55.06 -23.48
N GLU A 414 27.40 55.18 -22.18
CA GLU A 414 27.30 56.49 -21.50
C GLU A 414 28.60 57.29 -21.63
N ALA A 415 29.76 56.65 -21.44
CA ALA A 415 31.04 57.31 -21.61
C ALA A 415 31.27 57.80 -23.05
N ARG A 416 30.86 57.02 -24.06
CA ARG A 416 30.93 57.40 -25.48
C ARG A 416 29.98 58.56 -25.79
N VAL A 417 28.74 58.53 -25.29
CA VAL A 417 27.76 59.61 -25.47
C VAL A 417 28.27 60.92 -24.85
N ALA A 418 28.75 60.88 -23.60
CA ALA A 418 29.33 62.05 -22.94
C ALA A 418 30.59 62.59 -23.64
N GLY A 419 31.33 61.73 -24.36
CA GLY A 419 32.43 62.14 -25.25
C GLY A 419 31.93 62.90 -26.47
N LEU A 420 30.98 62.30 -27.21
CA LEU A 420 30.39 62.90 -28.41
C LEU A 420 29.67 64.23 -28.12
N GLU A 421 29.00 64.36 -26.98
CA GLU A 421 28.36 65.62 -26.57
C GLU A 421 29.38 66.75 -26.35
N ARG A 422 30.56 66.42 -25.81
CA ARG A 422 31.65 67.39 -25.66
C ARG A 422 32.22 67.81 -27.01
N GLU A 423 32.52 66.86 -27.88
CA GLU A 423 33.00 67.14 -29.24
C GLU A 423 32.00 67.98 -30.03
N LEU A 424 30.70 67.68 -29.90
CA LEU A 424 29.63 68.45 -30.54
C LEU A 424 29.55 69.88 -29.98
N ALA A 425 29.73 70.07 -28.68
CA ALA A 425 29.75 71.38 -28.05
C ALA A 425 30.95 72.21 -28.52
N GLU A 426 32.13 71.61 -28.61
CA GLU A 426 33.35 72.23 -29.13
C GLU A 426 33.19 72.62 -30.61
N ALA A 427 32.74 71.69 -31.46
CA ALA A 427 32.51 71.96 -32.88
C ALA A 427 31.47 73.07 -33.10
N ARG A 428 30.41 73.14 -32.28
CA ARG A 428 29.42 74.23 -32.32
C ARG A 428 30.02 75.57 -31.92
N ALA A 429 30.90 75.58 -30.92
CA ALA A 429 31.59 76.80 -30.50
C ALA A 429 32.54 77.30 -31.60
N GLU A 430 33.30 76.41 -32.24
CA GLU A 430 34.18 76.73 -33.38
C GLU A 430 33.41 77.26 -34.59
N ALA A 431 32.30 76.60 -34.96
CA ALA A 431 31.46 77.05 -36.06
C ALA A 431 30.82 78.43 -35.80
N ALA A 432 30.43 78.72 -34.55
CA ALA A 432 29.92 80.03 -34.15
C ALA A 432 31.01 81.12 -34.23
N ALA A 433 32.25 80.77 -33.88
CA ALA A 433 33.40 81.69 -33.99
C ALA A 433 33.79 81.96 -35.46
N ALA A 434 33.63 80.99 -36.37
CA ALA A 434 33.93 81.16 -37.79
C ALA A 434 32.84 81.91 -38.59
N ALA A 435 31.64 82.09 -38.01
CA ALA A 435 30.53 82.81 -38.61
C ALA A 435 30.47 84.31 -38.22
N GLN A 436 31.37 84.74 -37.33
CA GLN A 436 31.63 86.15 -36.97
C GLN A 436 32.82 86.68 -37.76
#